data_AF-A0A7R9IDG9-F1
#
_entry.id   AF-A0A7R9IDG9-F1
#
_cell.length_a   1.000
_cell.length_b   1.000
_cell.length_c   1.000
_cell.angle_alpha   90.00
_cell.angle_beta   90.00
_cell.angle_gamma   90.00
#
_symmetry.space_group_name_H-M   'P 1'
#
loop_
_entity.id
_entity.type
_entity.pdbx_description
1 polymer ?
#
loop_
_entity_poly.entity_id
_entity_poly.type
_entity_poly.pdbx_seq_one_letter_code
_entity_poly.pdbx_strand_id
1 'polypeptide(L)'
;MIVILLLNTCFLFNKIAVTLYLLYNQVGLAFLTGVGFTLILIPINKFVATKIGELSTKMMSSKDERVKLVAEVLRGIRAIKFHVWEEHFIHKINLIRDKELKYLRGRKYLDAICVYFWATTPVLISILTFTTYVLMGNKLTAATVFTSMALLNMLIAPLNAFPWVLNGLMESWVSLKRIQRLMKVPYKFCHG
;
A
#
# COMPACT_ATOMS: atom_id res chain seq x y z
N MET A 1 1.92 -20.36 -9.48
CA MET A 1 1.78 -19.10 -8.71
C MET A 1 2.63 -19.10 -7.43
N ILE A 2 2.48 -20.08 -6.53
CA ILE A 2 3.28 -20.20 -5.28
C ILE A 2 4.79 -20.38 -5.53
N VAL A 3 5.18 -21.20 -6.52
CA VAL A 3 6.60 -21.41 -6.88
C VAL A 3 7.25 -20.13 -7.45
N ILE A 4 6.50 -19.32 -8.22
CA ILE A 4 6.97 -18.04 -8.75
C ILE A 4 7.12 -17.01 -7.62
N LEU A 5 6.20 -17.02 -6.64
CA LEU A 5 6.28 -16.18 -5.44
C LEU A 5 7.49 -16.54 -4.56
N LEU A 6 7.76 -17.84 -4.37
CA LEU A 6 8.92 -18.34 -3.63
C LEU A 6 10.26 -18.08 -4.34
N LEU A 7 10.30 -18.20 -5.67
CA LEU A 7 11.48 -17.83 -6.44
C LEU A 7 11.77 -16.32 -6.32
N ASN A 8 10.73 -15.49 -6.40
CA ASN A 8 10.87 -14.03 -6.37
C ASN A 8 11.26 -13.52 -4.96
N THR A 9 10.73 -14.12 -3.88
CA THR A 9 11.15 -13.79 -2.50
C THR A 9 12.57 -14.24 -2.18
N CYS A 10 13.01 -15.40 -2.68
CA CYS A 10 14.39 -15.88 -2.50
C CYS A 10 15.40 -15.03 -3.31
N PHE A 11 15.04 -14.63 -4.53
CA PHE A 11 15.85 -13.72 -5.35
C PHE A 11 15.94 -12.31 -4.73
N LEU A 12 14.87 -11.83 -4.11
CA LEU A 12 14.85 -10.58 -3.35
C LEU A 12 15.77 -10.66 -2.11
N PHE A 13 15.76 -11.75 -1.37
CA PHE A 13 16.60 -11.91 -0.17
C PHE A 13 18.10 -11.88 -0.52
N ASN A 14 18.51 -12.59 -1.57
CA ASN A 14 19.90 -12.56 -2.07
C ASN A 14 20.30 -11.17 -2.57
N LYS A 15 19.41 -10.47 -3.29
CA LYS A 15 19.67 -9.09 -3.73
C LYS A 15 19.81 -8.12 -2.56
N ILE A 16 18.97 -8.24 -1.53
CA ILE A 16 19.06 -7.40 -0.32
C ILE A 16 20.40 -7.64 0.39
N ALA A 17 20.80 -8.89 0.58
CA ALA A 17 22.06 -9.24 1.25
C ALA A 17 23.30 -8.71 0.49
N VAL A 18 23.36 -8.94 -0.83
CA VAL A 18 24.47 -8.47 -1.68
C VAL A 18 24.49 -6.95 -1.76
N THR A 19 23.34 -6.29 -1.85
CA THR A 19 23.26 -4.82 -1.90
C THR A 19 23.63 -4.20 -0.55
N LEU A 20 23.19 -4.77 0.59
CA LEU A 20 23.63 -4.31 1.92
C LEU A 20 25.15 -4.44 2.08
N TYR A 21 25.73 -5.55 1.62
CA TYR A 21 27.17 -5.81 1.74
C TYR A 21 27.99 -4.85 0.88
N LEU A 22 27.62 -4.65 -0.39
CA LEU A 22 28.27 -3.68 -1.28
C LEU A 22 28.12 -2.25 -0.80
N LEU A 23 26.94 -1.89 -0.27
CA LEU A 23 26.63 -0.53 0.12
C LEU A 23 27.26 -0.13 1.47
N TYR A 24 27.41 -1.10 2.40
CA TYR A 24 28.25 -0.93 3.58
C TYR A 24 29.71 -0.64 3.20
N ASN A 25 30.22 -1.33 2.17
CA ASN A 25 31.59 -1.18 1.72
C ASN A 25 31.85 0.12 0.92
N GLN A 26 30.84 0.64 0.20
CA GLN A 26 31.00 1.81 -0.67
C GLN A 26 30.63 3.16 -0.03
N VAL A 27 29.65 3.20 0.87
CA VAL A 27 29.02 4.45 1.36
C VAL A 27 29.20 4.67 2.87
N GLY A 28 29.56 3.64 3.64
CA GLY A 28 29.77 3.75 5.09
C GLY A 28 28.54 4.26 5.85
N LEU A 29 28.76 5.03 6.93
CA LEU A 29 27.71 5.54 7.84
C LEU A 29 26.58 6.33 7.17
N ALA A 30 26.77 6.87 5.96
CA ALA A 30 25.73 7.62 5.25
C ALA A 30 24.53 6.73 4.81
N PHE A 31 24.73 5.41 4.70
CA PHE A 31 23.66 4.42 4.53
C PHE A 31 22.66 4.41 5.69
N LEU A 32 23.14 4.59 6.93
CA LEU A 32 22.28 4.57 8.12
C LEU A 32 21.18 5.63 8.04
N THR A 33 21.47 6.79 7.45
CA THR A 33 20.48 7.85 7.23
C THR A 33 19.37 7.44 6.25
N GLY A 34 19.72 6.77 5.16
CA GLY A 34 18.75 6.26 4.19
C GLY A 34 17.89 5.11 4.75
N VAL A 35 18.50 4.22 5.54
CA VAL A 35 17.79 3.17 6.27
C VAL A 35 16.85 3.74 7.31
N GLY A 36 17.31 4.72 8.09
CA GLY A 36 16.50 5.42 9.09
C GLY A 36 15.28 6.11 8.45
N PHE A 37 15.48 6.81 7.34
CA PHE A 37 14.38 7.43 6.59
C PHE A 37 13.39 6.39 6.07
N THR A 38 13.87 5.25 5.58
CA THR A 38 13.01 4.17 5.09
C THR A 38 12.23 3.50 6.23
N LEU A 39 12.85 3.30 7.39
CA LEU A 39 12.18 2.80 8.59
C LEU A 39 11.08 3.75 9.07
N ILE A 40 11.25 5.07 8.94
CA ILE A 40 10.23 6.08 9.24
C ILE A 40 9.11 6.09 8.18
N LEU A 41 9.43 5.80 6.92
CA LEU A 41 8.43 5.71 5.85
C LEU A 41 7.44 4.55 6.03
N ILE A 42 7.85 3.44 6.64
CA ILE A 42 7.00 2.26 6.87
C ILE A 42 5.74 2.59 7.70
N PRO A 43 5.84 3.18 8.91
CA PRO A 43 4.66 3.53 9.72
C PRO A 43 3.80 4.61 9.05
N ILE A 44 4.42 5.55 8.31
CA ILE A 44 3.68 6.57 7.54
C ILE A 44 2.84 5.92 6.46
N ASN A 45 3.43 5.05 5.63
CA ASN A 45 2.72 4.30 4.60
C ASN A 45 1.59 3.44 5.21
N LYS A 46 1.83 2.81 6.37
CA LYS A 46 0.80 2.04 7.08
C LYS A 46 -0.37 2.92 7.51
N PHE A 47 -0.10 4.08 8.11
CA PHE A 47 -1.14 5.02 8.55
C PHE A 47 -1.98 5.52 7.36
N VAL A 48 -1.32 5.90 6.27
CA VAL A 48 -1.98 6.34 5.03
C VAL A 48 -2.85 5.22 4.46
N ALA A 49 -2.32 3.99 4.39
CA ALA A 49 -3.08 2.83 3.90
C ALA A 49 -4.31 2.54 4.76
N THR A 50 -4.20 2.60 6.10
CA THR A 50 -5.36 2.46 7.00
C THR A 50 -6.41 3.54 6.75
N LYS A 51 -6.00 4.80 6.57
CA LYS A 51 -6.92 5.90 6.27
C LYS A 51 -7.61 5.72 4.92
N ILE A 52 -6.88 5.31 3.88
CA ILE A 52 -7.46 4.98 2.57
C ILE A 52 -8.48 3.85 2.71
N GLY A 53 -8.18 2.82 3.51
CA GLY A 53 -9.09 1.72 3.82
C GLY A 53 -10.38 2.19 4.49
N GLU A 54 -10.28 3.01 5.55
CA GLU A 54 -11.43 3.60 6.24
C GLU A 54 -12.33 4.42 5.29
N LEU A 55 -11.73 5.26 4.45
CA LEU A 55 -12.48 6.04 3.45
C LEU A 55 -13.12 5.15 2.40
N SER A 56 -12.44 4.08 1.98
CA SER A 56 -12.98 3.11 1.02
C SER A 56 -14.20 2.38 1.58
N THR A 57 -14.17 1.97 2.85
CA THR A 57 -15.32 1.33 3.51
C THR A 57 -16.51 2.28 3.63
N LYS A 58 -16.28 3.53 4.04
CA LYS A 58 -17.33 4.56 4.11
C LYS A 58 -17.95 4.86 2.75
N MET A 59 -17.12 4.97 1.71
CA MET A 59 -17.57 5.16 0.33
C MET A 59 -18.41 3.97 -0.16
N MET A 60 -18.00 2.74 0.14
CA MET A 60 -18.75 1.52 -0.23
C MET A 60 -20.13 1.50 0.43
N SER A 61 -20.20 1.84 1.72
CA SER A 61 -21.48 1.94 2.44
C SER A 61 -22.44 2.96 1.82
N SER A 62 -21.97 4.16 1.48
CA SER A 62 -22.81 5.16 0.78
C SER A 62 -23.22 4.71 -0.62
N LYS A 63 -22.34 3.99 -1.33
CA LYS A 63 -22.65 3.43 -2.65
C LYS A 63 -23.73 2.35 -2.56
N ASP A 64 -23.66 1.47 -1.56
CA ASP A 64 -24.66 0.42 -1.32
C ASP A 64 -26.02 1.03 -0.97
N GLU A 65 -26.04 2.07 -0.12
CA GLU A 65 -27.25 2.83 0.20
C GLU A 65 -27.89 3.44 -1.06
N ARG A 66 -27.08 4.07 -1.94
CA ARG A 66 -27.55 4.64 -3.21
C ARG A 66 -28.14 3.56 -4.12
N VAL A 67 -27.44 2.44 -4.29
CA VAL A 67 -27.90 1.34 -5.16
C VAL A 67 -29.20 0.73 -4.62
N LYS A 68 -29.30 0.54 -3.31
CA LYS A 68 -30.52 0.05 -2.66
C LYS A 68 -31.71 1.00 -2.90
N LEU A 69 -31.52 2.30 -2.69
CA LEU A 69 -32.58 3.29 -2.86
C LEU A 69 -33.03 3.39 -4.33
N VAL A 70 -32.10 3.35 -5.28
CA VAL A 70 -32.43 3.29 -6.71
C VAL A 70 -33.23 2.02 -7.04
N ALA A 71 -32.86 0.86 -6.48
CA ALA A 71 -33.60 -0.38 -6.68
C ALA A 71 -35.03 -0.31 -6.11
N GLU A 72 -35.24 0.31 -4.95
CA GLU A 72 -36.56 0.56 -4.37
C GLU A 72 -37.41 1.48 -5.24
N VAL A 73 -36.84 2.58 -5.75
CA VAL A 73 -37.50 3.51 -6.68
C VAL A 73 -37.93 2.80 -7.97
N LEU A 74 -37.07 1.96 -8.54
CA LEU A 74 -37.39 1.21 -9.76
C LEU A 74 -38.51 0.19 -9.53
N ARG A 75 -38.52 -0.49 -8.37
CA ARG A 75 -39.61 -1.41 -8.00
C ARG A 75 -40.95 -0.68 -7.79
N GLY A 76 -40.92 0.53 -7.26
CA GLY A 76 -42.11 1.35 -6.94
C GLY A 76 -42.48 2.41 -7.99
N ILE A 77 -41.89 2.39 -9.19
CA ILE A 77 -41.91 3.53 -10.13
C ILE A 77 -43.32 4.01 -10.49
N ARG A 78 -44.29 3.09 -10.64
CA ARG A 78 -45.67 3.43 -11.00
C ARG A 78 -46.36 4.27 -9.91
N ALA A 79 -46.13 3.95 -8.64
CA ALA A 79 -46.69 4.71 -7.51
C ALA A 79 -46.03 6.09 -7.39
N ILE A 80 -44.71 6.17 -7.62
CA ILE A 80 -43.96 7.44 -7.58
C ILE A 80 -44.45 8.41 -8.65
N LYS A 81 -44.68 7.92 -9.88
CA LYS A 81 -45.25 8.73 -10.98
C LYS A 81 -46.68 9.19 -10.68
N PHE A 82 -47.50 8.31 -10.12
CA PHE A 82 -48.89 8.64 -9.79
C PHE A 82 -49.00 9.77 -8.74
N HIS A 83 -48.05 9.84 -7.80
CA HIS A 83 -48.01 10.87 -6.76
C HIS A 83 -47.08 12.05 -7.09
N VAL A 84 -46.44 12.07 -8.28
CA VAL A 84 -45.50 13.13 -8.70
C VAL A 84 -44.34 13.31 -7.69
N TRP A 85 -43.86 12.22 -7.10
CA TRP A 85 -42.77 12.24 -6.09
C TRP A 85 -41.36 12.13 -6.70
N GLU A 86 -41.24 12.22 -8.02
CA GLU A 86 -39.97 12.03 -8.75
C GLU A 86 -38.86 12.97 -8.23
N GLU A 87 -39.16 14.27 -8.11
CA GLU A 87 -38.21 15.28 -7.63
C GLU A 87 -37.72 15.00 -6.20
N HIS A 88 -38.60 14.53 -5.32
CA HIS A 88 -38.23 14.20 -3.94
C HIS A 88 -37.21 13.06 -3.89
N PHE A 89 -37.43 11.99 -4.65
CA PHE A 89 -36.51 10.85 -4.71
C PHE A 89 -35.20 11.22 -5.42
N ILE A 90 -35.24 12.04 -6.47
CA ILE A 90 -34.04 12.56 -7.14
C ILE A 90 -33.19 13.37 -6.17
N HIS A 91 -33.80 14.28 -5.41
CA HIS A 91 -33.09 15.06 -4.39
C HIS A 91 -32.44 14.14 -3.34
N LYS A 92 -33.18 13.14 -2.85
CA LYS A 92 -32.65 12.17 -1.88
C LYS A 92 -31.48 11.35 -2.44
N ILE A 93 -31.52 10.92 -3.70
CA ILE A 93 -30.42 10.24 -4.37
C ILE A 93 -29.20 11.16 -4.49
N ASN A 94 -29.40 12.42 -4.84
CA ASN A 94 -28.32 13.40 -4.97
C ASN A 94 -27.62 13.67 -3.62
N LEU A 95 -28.37 13.78 -2.51
CA LEU A 95 -27.77 13.92 -1.18
C LEU A 95 -26.86 12.73 -0.81
N ILE A 96 -27.24 11.50 -1.18
CA ILE A 96 -26.40 10.31 -0.97
C ILE A 96 -25.18 10.34 -1.90
N ARG A 97 -25.36 10.76 -3.15
CA ARG A 97 -24.27 10.92 -4.13
C ARG A 97 -23.24 11.95 -3.68
N ASP A 98 -23.66 13.06 -3.07
CA ASP A 98 -22.74 14.08 -2.55
C ASP A 98 -21.87 13.54 -1.41
N LYS A 99 -22.45 12.69 -0.54
CA LYS A 99 -21.69 11.96 0.49
C LYS A 99 -20.69 10.99 -0.13
N GLU A 100 -21.10 10.21 -1.14
CA GLU A 100 -20.23 9.30 -1.90
C GLU A 100 -19.04 10.07 -2.51
N LEU A 101 -19.31 11.21 -3.17
CA LEU A 101 -18.31 12.07 -3.79
C LEU A 101 -17.35 12.69 -2.78
N LYS A 102 -17.82 13.06 -1.58
CA LYS A 102 -16.96 13.58 -0.50
C LYS A 102 -15.93 12.55 -0.06
N TYR A 103 -16.34 11.29 0.15
CA TYR A 103 -15.42 10.21 0.50
C TYR A 103 -14.47 9.85 -0.65
N LEU A 104 -14.97 9.84 -1.89
CA LEU A 104 -14.16 9.60 -3.08
C LEU A 104 -13.08 10.67 -3.24
N ARG A 105 -13.44 11.96 -3.07
CA ARG A 105 -12.51 13.09 -3.13
C ARG A 105 -11.42 12.94 -2.07
N GLY A 106 -11.79 12.67 -0.81
CA GLY A 106 -10.82 12.43 0.27
C GLY A 106 -9.84 11.31 -0.06
N ARG A 107 -10.35 10.18 -0.60
CA ARG A 107 -9.50 9.06 -1.05
C ARG A 107 -8.54 9.49 -2.16
N LYS A 108 -9.03 10.21 -3.16
CA LYS A 108 -8.22 10.68 -4.30
C LYS A 108 -7.14 11.68 -3.89
N TYR A 109 -7.42 12.56 -2.92
CA TYR A 109 -6.39 13.43 -2.35
C TYR A 109 -5.31 12.63 -1.63
N LEU A 110 -5.68 11.66 -0.78
CA LEU A 110 -4.72 10.81 -0.10
C LEU A 110 -3.86 9.99 -1.08
N ASP A 111 -4.48 9.45 -2.13
CA ASP A 111 -3.80 8.71 -3.20
C ASP A 111 -2.80 9.59 -3.96
N ALA A 112 -3.21 10.80 -4.34
CA ALA A 112 -2.34 11.77 -5.01
C ALA A 112 -1.14 12.18 -4.13
N ILE A 113 -1.38 12.44 -2.84
CA ILE A 113 -0.31 12.74 -1.87
C ILE A 113 0.64 11.57 -1.74
N CYS A 114 0.12 10.33 -1.69
CA CYS A 114 0.93 9.13 -1.61
C CYS A 114 1.85 9.00 -2.84
N VAL A 115 1.31 9.12 -4.05
CA VAL A 115 2.09 9.06 -5.30
C VAL A 115 3.16 10.16 -5.34
N TYR A 116 2.81 11.39 -4.95
CA TYR A 116 3.76 12.50 -4.88
C TYR A 116 4.89 12.23 -3.88
N PHE A 117 4.56 11.70 -2.70
CA PHE A 117 5.53 11.36 -1.67
C PHE A 117 6.49 10.25 -2.15
N TRP A 118 5.96 9.23 -2.82
CA TRP A 118 6.76 8.16 -3.42
C TRP A 118 7.71 8.67 -4.52
N ALA A 119 7.24 9.57 -5.38
CA ALA A 119 8.08 10.20 -6.41
C ALA A 119 9.18 11.11 -5.82
N THR A 120 8.88 11.80 -4.71
CA THR A 120 9.81 12.75 -4.06
C THR A 120 10.78 12.08 -3.09
N THR A 121 10.45 10.87 -2.60
CA THR A 121 11.28 10.07 -1.69
C THR A 121 12.75 9.91 -2.12
N PRO A 122 13.07 9.48 -3.35
CA PRO A 122 14.47 9.33 -3.77
C PRO A 122 15.24 10.67 -3.78
N VAL A 123 14.56 11.77 -4.08
CA VAL A 123 15.14 13.12 -4.04
C VAL A 123 15.45 13.52 -2.60
N LEU A 124 14.49 13.34 -1.68
CA LEU A 124 14.67 13.62 -0.24
C LEU A 124 15.80 12.79 0.37
N ILE A 125 15.85 11.49 0.08
CA ILE A 125 16.92 10.60 0.55
C ILE A 125 18.28 11.06 0.02
N SER A 126 18.36 11.46 -1.26
CA SER A 126 19.60 11.95 -1.86
C SER A 126 20.08 13.22 -1.15
N ILE A 127 19.19 14.18 -0.92
CA ILE A 127 19.52 15.44 -0.21
C ILE A 127 20.02 15.13 1.21
N LEU A 128 19.33 14.27 1.95
CA LEU A 128 19.73 13.89 3.31
C LEU A 128 21.11 13.21 3.34
N THR A 129 21.35 12.29 2.39
CA THR A 129 22.60 11.53 2.32
C THR A 129 23.79 12.42 1.94
N PHE A 130 23.60 13.35 0.99
CA PHE A 130 24.65 14.31 0.66
C PHE A 130 24.90 15.31 1.78
N THR A 131 23.84 15.76 2.47
CA THR A 131 23.97 16.66 3.63
C THR A 131 24.80 16.00 4.74
N THR A 132 24.53 14.73 5.07
CA THR A 132 25.31 14.01 6.08
C THR A 132 26.75 13.72 5.63
N TYR A 133 26.94 13.47 4.33
CA TYR A 133 28.28 13.28 3.76
C TYR A 133 29.14 14.55 3.82
N VAL A 134 28.57 15.74 3.54
CA VAL A 134 29.24 17.04 3.74
C VAL A 134 29.60 17.23 5.22
N LEU A 135 28.65 16.97 6.12
CA LEU A 135 28.82 17.16 7.57
C LEU A 135 29.93 16.26 8.16
N MET A 136 30.17 15.09 7.59
CA MET A 136 31.29 14.21 7.94
C MET A 136 32.66 14.70 7.44
N GLY A 137 32.73 15.85 6.75
CA GLY A 137 34.00 16.45 6.30
C GLY A 137 34.57 15.87 5.01
N ASN A 138 33.81 15.04 4.30
CA ASN A 138 34.25 14.45 3.03
C ASN A 138 34.03 15.41 1.85
N LYS A 139 34.96 15.40 0.88
CA LYS A 139 34.81 16.18 -0.36
C LYS A 139 33.78 15.54 -1.28
N LEU A 140 32.73 16.27 -1.64
CA LEU A 140 31.80 15.82 -2.69
C LEU A 140 32.48 15.95 -4.05
N THR A 141 32.62 14.82 -4.73
CA THR A 141 32.96 14.79 -6.16
C THR A 141 31.74 14.33 -6.94
N ALA A 142 31.59 14.79 -8.19
CA ALA A 142 30.46 14.38 -9.03
C ALA A 142 30.38 12.84 -9.15
N ALA A 143 31.52 12.16 -9.24
CA ALA A 143 31.60 10.71 -9.31
C ALA A 143 30.98 10.02 -8.09
N THR A 144 31.24 10.50 -6.86
CA THR A 144 30.68 9.91 -5.64
C THR A 144 29.19 10.20 -5.48
N VAL A 145 28.73 11.37 -5.94
CA VAL A 145 27.31 11.76 -5.96
C VAL A 145 26.50 10.85 -6.86
N PHE A 146 26.92 10.68 -8.12
CA PHE A 146 26.19 9.87 -9.09
C PHE A 146 26.20 8.38 -8.72
N THR A 147 27.33 7.84 -8.27
CA THR A 147 27.41 6.43 -7.81
C THR A 147 26.54 6.18 -6.58
N SER A 148 26.57 7.06 -5.58
CA SER A 148 25.73 6.90 -4.38
C SER A 148 24.24 6.99 -4.68
N MET A 149 23.82 7.90 -5.56
CA MET A 149 22.42 8.01 -6.00
C MET A 149 21.95 6.74 -6.75
N ALA A 150 22.80 6.18 -7.61
CA ALA A 150 22.49 4.94 -8.32
C ALA A 150 22.35 3.74 -7.35
N LEU A 151 23.28 3.60 -6.40
CA LEU A 151 23.22 2.55 -5.38
C LEU A 151 21.97 2.68 -4.48
N LEU A 152 21.62 3.90 -4.06
CA LEU A 152 20.42 4.15 -3.25
C LEU A 152 19.14 3.78 -4.00
N ASN A 153 19.02 4.15 -5.28
CA ASN A 153 17.85 3.78 -6.09
C ASN A 153 17.73 2.25 -6.26
N MET A 154 18.84 1.54 -6.42
CA MET A 154 18.85 0.07 -6.47
C MET A 154 18.41 -0.58 -5.15
N LEU A 155 18.63 0.10 -4.03
CA LEU A 155 18.32 -0.38 -2.68
C LEU A 155 16.88 -0.04 -2.23
N ILE A 156 16.33 1.10 -2.66
CA ILE A 156 14.95 1.52 -2.31
C ILE A 156 13.93 0.51 -2.84
N ALA A 157 14.11 -0.01 -4.05
CA ALA A 157 13.21 -0.99 -4.65
C ALA A 157 13.01 -2.26 -3.78
N PRO A 158 14.07 -2.97 -3.35
CA PRO A 158 13.91 -4.13 -2.47
C PRO A 158 13.47 -3.78 -1.04
N LEU A 159 13.85 -2.61 -0.49
CA LEU A 159 13.36 -2.17 0.83
C LEU A 159 11.85 -1.91 0.85
N ASN A 160 11.31 -1.32 -0.20
CA ASN A 160 9.86 -1.12 -0.35
C ASN A 160 9.11 -2.44 -0.58
N ALA A 161 9.75 -3.44 -1.19
CA ALA A 161 9.18 -4.77 -1.36
C ALA A 161 9.21 -5.60 -0.05
N PHE A 162 10.08 -5.25 0.90
CA PHE A 162 10.30 -6.04 2.14
C PHE A 162 9.02 -6.27 2.97
N PRO A 163 8.15 -5.27 3.22
CA PRO A 163 6.90 -5.49 3.96
C PRO A 163 5.93 -6.42 3.23
N TRP A 164 5.89 -6.36 1.90
CA TRP A 164 5.05 -7.23 1.07
C TRP A 164 5.51 -8.68 1.15
N VAL A 165 6.83 -8.91 1.13
CA VAL A 165 7.41 -10.25 1.31
C VAL A 165 7.08 -10.81 2.68
N LEU A 166 7.23 -10.02 3.75
CA LEU A 166 6.88 -10.43 5.11
C LEU A 166 5.40 -10.79 5.26
N ASN A 167 4.50 -9.95 4.73
CA ASN A 167 3.06 -10.25 4.74
C ASN A 167 2.75 -11.52 3.96
N GLY A 168 3.34 -11.71 2.77
CA GLY A 168 3.16 -12.92 1.98
C GLY A 168 3.65 -14.19 2.68
N LEU A 169 4.76 -14.11 3.43
CA LEU A 169 5.25 -15.20 4.27
C LEU A 169 4.29 -15.51 5.42
N MET A 170 3.77 -14.49 6.10
CA MET A 170 2.79 -14.68 7.18
C MET A 170 1.49 -15.32 6.66
N GLU A 171 0.96 -14.85 5.53
CA GLU A 171 -0.23 -15.42 4.90
C GLU A 171 0.00 -16.88 4.46
N SER A 172 1.19 -17.16 3.90
CA SER A 172 1.58 -18.52 3.52
C SER A 172 1.70 -19.44 4.74
N TRP A 173 2.29 -18.96 5.83
CA TRP A 173 2.41 -19.70 7.08
C TRP A 173 1.03 -20.03 7.68
N VAL A 174 0.13 -19.05 7.72
CA VAL A 174 -1.24 -19.26 8.19
C VAL A 174 -1.99 -20.23 7.28
N SER A 175 -1.78 -20.16 5.97
CA SER A 175 -2.38 -21.08 5.00
C SER A 175 -1.88 -22.52 5.17
N LEU A 176 -0.57 -22.71 5.35
CA LEU A 176 0.02 -24.02 5.66
C LEU A 176 -0.53 -24.58 6.98
N LYS A 177 -0.66 -23.74 8.00
CA LYS A 177 -1.24 -24.15 9.30
C LYS A 177 -2.71 -24.59 9.16
N ARG A 178 -3.49 -23.97 8.27
CA ARG A 178 -4.88 -24.40 7.97
C ARG A 178 -4.92 -25.76 7.26
N ILE A 179 -4.08 -25.96 6.25
CA ILE A 179 -3.98 -27.24 5.52
C ILE A 179 -3.54 -28.37 6.45
N GLN A 180 -2.53 -28.11 7.29
CA GLN A 180 -2.05 -29.08 8.27
C GLN A 180 -3.13 -29.42 9.31
N ARG A 181 -3.99 -28.46 9.68
CA ARG A 181 -5.14 -28.72 10.55
C ARG A 181 -6.18 -29.60 9.87
N LEU A 182 -6.49 -29.34 8.59
CA LEU A 182 -7.41 -30.18 7.79
C LEU A 182 -6.92 -31.61 7.66
N MET A 183 -5.63 -31.82 7.35
CA MET A 183 -5.05 -33.17 7.24
C MET A 183 -5.02 -33.94 8.58
N LYS A 184 -5.02 -33.24 9.71
CA LYS A 184 -5.03 -33.87 11.05
C LYS A 184 -6.44 -34.18 11.57
N VAL A 185 -7.50 -33.82 10.84
CA VAL A 185 -8.87 -34.23 11.20
C VAL A 185 -9.01 -35.73 10.93
N PRO A 186 -9.35 -36.55 11.94
CA PRO A 186 -9.53 -38.00 11.74
C PRO A 186 -10.74 -38.25 10.83
N TYR A 187 -10.56 -39.11 9.82
CA TYR A 187 -11.49 -39.49 8.74
C TYR A 187 -12.78 -40.23 9.19
N LYS A 188 -13.18 -40.12 10.46
CA LYS A 188 -14.20 -41.00 11.08
C LYS A 188 -15.68 -40.66 10.79
N PHE A 189 -16.00 -39.80 9.82
CA PHE A 189 -17.40 -39.36 9.57
C PHE A 189 -17.95 -39.61 8.16
N CYS A 190 -17.39 -40.56 7.39
CA CYS A 190 -17.95 -40.94 6.07
C CYS A 190 -18.57 -42.36 6.00
N HIS A 191 -18.88 -43.01 7.13
CA HIS A 191 -19.77 -44.17 7.13
C HIS A 191 -20.82 -44.04 8.23
N GLY A 192 -22.04 -43.75 7.81
CA GLY A 192 -23.28 -43.68 8.59
C GLY A 192 -24.44 -43.46 7.64
#